data_AF-A0A964BAB5-F1
#
_entry.id   AF-A0A964BAB5-F1
#
_cell.length_a   1.000
_cell.length_b   1.000
_cell.length_c   1.000
_cell.angle_alpha   90.00
_cell.angle_beta   90.00
_cell.angle_gamma   90.00
#
_symmetry.space_group_name_H-M   'P 1'
#
loop_
_entity.id
_entity.type
_entity.pdbx_description
1 polymer ?
#
loop_
_entity_poly.entity_id
_entity_poly.type
_entity_poly.pdbx_seq_one_letter_code
_entity_poly.pdbx_strand_id
1 'polypeptide(L)'
;MIHAQILQPVVALTIWTMVMWAWMYVTRIPAMTKSPDIDAKNMTGGTGKDLDGVLPAHIQWKAHNYNHLHEQPTIFYAVALVLAMVGQGDGMNALLAWIYVGLRVMHSLVQATANKVMVRFMLFLLSGIVLIALILHASITVFDIHM
;
A
#
# COMPACT_ATOMS: atom_id res chain seq x y z
N MET A 1 6.83 -9.68 26.25
CA MET A 1 6.83 -8.96 24.97
C MET A 1 6.46 -9.95 23.89
N ILE A 2 5.48 -9.66 23.03
CA ILE A 2 5.18 -10.54 21.89
C ILE A 2 6.37 -10.42 20.93
N HIS A 3 7.20 -11.45 20.87
CA HIS A 3 8.30 -11.53 19.90
C HIS A 3 7.74 -12.16 18.62
N ALA A 4 7.05 -11.37 17.80
CA ALA A 4 6.52 -11.82 16.50
C ALA A 4 7.19 -11.03 15.37
N GLN A 5 8.02 -11.70 14.57
CA GLN A 5 8.80 -11.07 13.50
C GLN A 5 7.93 -10.43 12.41
N ILE A 6 6.71 -10.95 12.20
CA ILE A 6 5.72 -10.40 11.25
C ILE A 6 5.29 -8.96 11.58
N LEU A 7 5.52 -8.48 12.80
CA LEU A 7 5.25 -7.08 13.15
C LEU A 7 6.21 -6.11 12.46
N GLN A 8 7.43 -6.54 12.11
CA GLN A 8 8.40 -5.71 11.40
C GLN A 8 7.90 -5.28 10.00
N PRO A 9 7.44 -6.20 9.12
CA PRO A 9 6.88 -5.80 7.82
C PRO A 9 5.61 -4.95 7.94
N VAL A 10 4.79 -5.13 8.99
CA VAL A 10 3.64 -4.24 9.27
C VAL A 10 4.10 -2.79 9.48
N VAL A 11 5.09 -2.59 10.35
CA VAL A 11 5.66 -1.25 10.60
C VAL A 11 6.33 -0.70 9.34
N ALA A 12 7.08 -1.54 8.61
CA ALA A 12 7.77 -1.13 7.39
C ALA A 12 6.81 -0.60 6.31
N LEU A 13 5.68 -1.29 6.07
CA LEU A 13 4.70 -0.86 5.09
C LEU A 13 3.93 0.39 5.53
N THR A 14 3.72 0.56 6.84
CA THR A 14 3.14 1.77 7.41
C THR A 14 4.06 2.98 7.17
N ILE A 15 5.37 2.82 7.43
CA ILE A 15 6.38 3.84 7.12
C ILE A 15 6.38 4.15 5.62
N TRP A 16 6.36 3.12 4.77
CA TRP A 16 6.32 3.30 3.32
C TRP A 16 5.08 4.07 2.85
N THR A 17 3.93 3.84 3.50
CA THR A 17 2.70 4.58 3.25
C THR A 17 2.87 6.07 3.56
N MET A 18 3.60 6.42 4.63
CA MET A 18 3.93 7.81 4.96
C MET A 18 4.95 8.42 3.98
N VAL A 19 5.88 7.62 3.45
CA VAL A 19 6.78 8.07 2.37
C VAL A 19 5.98 8.44 1.11
N MET A 20 5.04 7.59 0.70
CA MET A 20 4.17 7.86 -0.44
C MET A 20 3.25 9.07 -0.21
N TRP A 21 2.73 9.23 1.01
CA TRP A 21 1.96 10.41 1.42
C TRP A 21 2.77 11.70 1.24
N ALA A 22 4.00 11.73 1.79
CA ALA A 22 4.88 12.88 1.68
C ALA A 22 5.22 13.19 0.22
N TRP A 23 5.55 12.17 -0.57
CA TRP A 23 5.87 12.34 -1.99
C TRP A 23 4.68 12.91 -2.79
N MET A 24 3.47 12.41 -2.52
CA MET A 24 2.25 12.96 -3.12
C MET A 24 2.12 14.46 -2.81
N TYR A 25 2.21 14.88 -1.55
CA TYR A 25 2.01 16.29 -1.20
C TYR A 25 3.12 17.21 -1.70
N VAL A 26 4.39 16.78 -1.62
CA VAL A 26 5.55 17.54 -2.13
C VAL A 26 5.43 17.81 -3.63
N THR A 27 4.81 16.91 -4.39
CA THR A 27 4.63 17.10 -5.84
C THR A 27 3.31 17.77 -6.20
N ARG A 28 2.22 17.45 -5.48
CA ARG A 28 0.87 17.94 -5.77
C ARG A 28 0.65 19.38 -5.34
N ILE A 29 1.08 19.78 -4.15
CA ILE A 29 0.85 21.16 -3.65
C ILE A 29 1.47 22.21 -4.59
N PRO A 30 2.75 22.10 -4.99
CA PRO A 30 3.35 23.07 -5.91
C PRO A 30 2.70 23.07 -7.31
N ALA A 31 2.17 21.93 -7.74
CA ALA A 31 1.48 21.82 -9.03
C ALA A 31 0.12 22.54 -9.01
N MET A 32 -0.61 22.40 -7.90
CA MET A 32 -1.87 23.12 -7.69
C MET A 32 -1.65 24.63 -7.63
N THR A 33 -0.65 25.10 -6.87
CA THR A 33 -0.41 26.53 -6.69
C THR A 33 0.13 27.24 -7.93
N LYS A 34 0.74 26.49 -8.87
CA LYS A 34 1.24 27.02 -10.15
C LYS A 34 0.22 26.91 -11.28
N SER A 35 -0.85 26.14 -11.11
CA SER A 35 -1.84 25.96 -12.17
C SER A 35 -2.73 27.20 -12.28
N PRO A 36 -2.84 27.83 -13.47
CA PRO A 36 -3.76 28.96 -13.66
C PRO A 36 -5.23 28.55 -13.56
N ASP A 37 -5.53 27.26 -13.76
CA ASP A 37 -6.88 26.71 -13.75
C ASP A 37 -7.36 26.33 -12.33
N ILE A 38 -6.48 26.46 -11.31
CA ILE A 38 -6.78 26.09 -9.93
C ILE A 38 -6.65 27.32 -9.03
N ASP A 39 -7.77 27.81 -8.51
CA ASP A 39 -7.76 28.78 -7.41
C ASP A 39 -7.52 28.05 -6.07
N ALA A 40 -6.26 27.72 -5.81
CA ALA A 40 -5.86 26.99 -4.61
C ALA A 40 -6.15 27.74 -3.29
N LYS A 41 -6.41 29.05 -3.33
CA LYS A 41 -6.65 29.89 -2.13
C LYS A 41 -8.13 29.92 -1.74
N ASN A 42 -9.02 29.93 -2.72
CA ASN A 42 -10.47 29.96 -2.49
C ASN A 42 -11.15 28.61 -2.71
N MET A 43 -10.39 27.58 -3.09
CA MET A 43 -10.87 26.20 -3.18
C MET A 43 -11.50 25.76 -1.84
N THR A 44 -12.79 25.42 -1.90
CA THR A 44 -13.54 24.87 -0.78
C THR A 44 -14.27 23.62 -1.26
N GLY A 45 -14.18 22.54 -0.49
CA GLY A 45 -14.60 21.22 -0.96
C GLY A 45 -13.70 20.63 -2.06
N GLY A 46 -14.14 19.52 -2.63
CA GLY A 46 -13.44 18.79 -3.68
C GLY A 46 -12.72 17.53 -3.20
N THR A 47 -12.48 16.62 -4.13
CA THR A 47 -11.79 15.34 -3.90
C THR A 47 -10.47 15.29 -4.66
N GLY A 48 -9.58 14.39 -4.25
CA GLY A 48 -8.33 14.17 -5.00
C GLY A 48 -8.54 13.74 -6.46
N LYS A 49 -9.73 13.22 -6.82
CA LYS A 49 -10.09 12.86 -8.21
C LYS A 49 -10.41 14.07 -9.07
N ASP A 50 -10.86 15.18 -8.47
CA ASP A 50 -11.21 16.40 -9.20
C ASP A 50 -9.95 17.05 -9.82
N LEU A 51 -8.77 16.62 -9.38
CA LEU A 51 -7.48 17.03 -9.93
C LEU A 51 -7.02 16.18 -11.12
N ASP A 52 -7.73 15.10 -11.45
CA ASP A 52 -7.47 14.31 -12.66
C ASP A 52 -7.96 15.09 -13.88
N GLY A 53 -7.07 15.25 -14.88
CA GLY A 53 -7.35 16.07 -16.07
C GLY A 53 -6.99 17.55 -15.91
N VAL A 54 -6.83 18.04 -14.67
CA VAL A 54 -6.36 19.40 -14.39
C VAL A 54 -4.84 19.43 -14.16
N LEU A 55 -4.32 18.47 -13.39
CA LEU A 55 -2.89 18.36 -13.14
C LEU A 55 -2.21 17.33 -14.06
N PRO A 56 -0.91 17.48 -14.35
CA PRO A 56 -0.16 16.49 -15.11
C PRO A 56 -0.28 15.09 -14.51
N ALA A 57 -0.55 14.10 -15.36
CA ALA A 57 -0.82 12.72 -14.93
C ALA A 57 0.27 12.14 -14.02
N HIS A 58 1.55 12.42 -14.31
CA HIS A 58 2.68 11.91 -13.52
C HIS A 58 2.70 12.43 -12.07
N ILE A 59 2.02 13.54 -11.76
CA ILE A 59 1.86 14.05 -10.40
C ILE A 59 0.74 13.28 -9.69
N GLN A 60 -0.35 13.01 -10.41
CA GLN A 60 -1.51 12.26 -9.90
C GLN A 60 -1.18 10.80 -9.57
N TRP A 61 -0.25 10.18 -10.29
CA TRP A 61 0.12 8.78 -10.05
C TRP A 61 0.56 8.48 -8.62
N LYS A 62 1.20 9.44 -7.93
CA LYS A 62 1.60 9.29 -6.52
C LYS A 62 0.38 9.21 -5.61
N ALA A 63 -0.63 10.04 -5.87
CA ALA A 63 -1.87 10.03 -5.12
C ALA A 63 -2.69 8.76 -5.38
N HIS A 64 -2.79 8.34 -6.63
CA HIS A 64 -3.44 7.07 -6.98
C HIS A 64 -2.75 5.90 -6.29
N ASN A 65 -1.41 5.92 -6.18
CA ASN A 65 -0.69 4.88 -5.46
C ASN A 65 -0.91 4.94 -3.94
N TYR A 66 -0.90 6.14 -3.35
CA TYR A 66 -1.20 6.31 -1.92
C TYR A 66 -2.58 5.73 -1.58
N ASN A 67 -3.59 5.96 -2.41
CA ASN A 67 -4.92 5.34 -2.24
C ASN A 67 -4.86 3.81 -2.36
N HIS A 68 -4.15 3.26 -3.35
CA HIS A 68 -3.97 1.81 -3.46
C HIS A 68 -3.30 1.18 -2.23
N LEU A 69 -2.43 1.91 -1.52
CA LEU A 69 -1.81 1.45 -0.27
C LEU A 69 -2.81 1.34 0.90
N HIS A 70 -4.00 1.95 0.80
CA HIS A 70 -5.06 1.81 1.78
C HIS A 70 -6.14 0.79 1.39
N GLU A 71 -6.14 0.27 0.17
CA GLU A 71 -7.11 -0.73 -0.28
C GLU A 71 -6.66 -2.15 0.10
N GLN A 72 -5.66 -2.71 -0.60
CA GLN A 72 -5.18 -4.08 -0.34
C GLN A 72 -4.43 -4.23 1.00
N PRO A 73 -3.49 -3.33 1.37
CA PRO A 73 -2.71 -3.49 2.60
C PRO A 73 -3.53 -3.46 3.89
N THR A 74 -4.73 -2.90 3.89
CA THR A 74 -5.64 -2.97 5.04
C THR A 74 -5.97 -4.41 5.41
N ILE A 75 -6.15 -5.28 4.41
CA ILE A 75 -6.35 -6.72 4.62
C ILE A 75 -5.07 -7.38 5.14
N PHE A 76 -3.91 -6.98 4.61
CA PHE A 76 -2.60 -7.45 5.10
C PHE A 76 -2.37 -7.12 6.58
N TYR A 77 -2.64 -5.89 7.00
CA TYR A 77 -2.47 -5.50 8.40
C TYR A 77 -3.37 -6.34 9.32
N ALA A 78 -4.63 -6.56 8.94
CA ALA A 78 -5.54 -7.39 9.71
C ALA A 78 -5.00 -8.83 9.86
N VAL A 79 -4.62 -9.50 8.77
CA VAL A 79 -4.15 -10.89 8.83
C VAL A 79 -2.81 -11.02 9.54
N ALA A 80 -1.88 -10.08 9.34
CA ALA A 80 -0.57 -10.11 9.98
C ALA A 80 -0.68 -9.95 11.51
N LEU A 81 -1.58 -9.08 11.97
CA LEU A 81 -1.85 -8.91 13.41
C LEU A 81 -2.54 -10.15 13.99
N VAL A 82 -3.48 -10.77 13.27
CA VAL A 82 -4.08 -12.05 13.68
C VAL A 82 -3.02 -13.13 13.83
N LEU A 83 -2.15 -13.31 12.83
CA LEU A 83 -1.06 -14.28 12.88
C LEU A 83 -0.10 -14.02 14.06
N ALA A 84 0.21 -12.76 14.35
CA ALA A 84 1.00 -12.41 15.53
C ALA A 84 0.30 -12.77 16.85
N MET A 85 -1.01 -12.54 16.96
CA MET A 85 -1.79 -12.84 18.18
C MET A 85 -1.94 -14.34 18.44
N VAL A 86 -2.08 -15.16 17.39
CA VAL A 86 -2.21 -16.63 17.52
C VAL A 86 -0.87 -17.35 17.60
N GLY A 87 0.24 -16.62 17.75
CA GLY A 87 1.59 -17.20 17.89
C GLY A 87 2.18 -17.75 16.58
N GLN A 88 1.61 -17.41 15.43
CA GLN A 88 2.07 -17.80 14.09
C GLN A 88 2.79 -16.65 13.38
N GLY A 89 3.36 -15.71 14.13
CA GLY A 89 3.98 -14.50 13.59
C GLY A 89 5.44 -14.65 13.14
N ASP A 90 6.03 -15.84 13.24
CA ASP A 90 7.45 -16.08 12.94
C ASP A 90 7.64 -16.98 11.72
N GLY A 91 8.90 -17.22 11.34
CA GLY A 91 9.27 -18.16 10.30
C GLY A 91 8.66 -17.83 8.93
N MET A 92 7.91 -18.78 8.36
CA MET A 92 7.34 -18.66 7.01
C MET A 92 6.40 -17.45 6.88
N ASN A 93 5.58 -17.17 7.90
CA ASN A 93 4.64 -16.04 7.84
C ASN A 93 5.35 -14.69 7.86
N ALA A 94 6.43 -14.56 8.63
CA ALA A 94 7.27 -13.37 8.62
C ALA A 94 7.97 -13.19 7.25
N LEU A 95 8.46 -14.28 6.64
CA LEU A 95 9.07 -14.23 5.30
C LEU A 95 8.06 -13.80 4.24
N LEU A 96 6.87 -14.42 4.20
CA LEU A 96 5.81 -14.07 3.26
C LEU A 96 5.38 -12.60 3.44
N ALA A 97 5.28 -12.11 4.67
CA ALA A 97 4.97 -10.72 4.94
C ALA A 97 6.05 -9.77 4.40
N TRP A 98 7.35 -10.10 4.54
CA TRP A 98 8.41 -9.30 3.91
C TRP A 98 8.37 -9.32 2.39
N ILE A 99 8.09 -10.48 1.78
CA ILE A 99 7.90 -10.60 0.33
C ILE A 99 6.73 -9.71 -0.11
N TYR A 100 5.60 -9.75 0.61
CA TYR A 100 4.46 -8.89 0.35
C TYR A 100 4.85 -7.41 0.40
N VAL A 101 5.53 -6.97 1.45
CA VAL A 101 5.99 -5.57 1.58
C VAL A 101 6.91 -5.19 0.42
N GLY A 102 7.88 -6.03 0.07
CA GLY A 102 8.78 -5.77 -1.06
C GLY A 102 8.04 -5.60 -2.38
N LEU A 103 7.06 -6.47 -2.66
CA LEU A 103 6.20 -6.37 -3.85
C LEU A 103 5.38 -5.08 -3.85
N ARG A 104 4.84 -4.66 -2.70
CA ARG A 104 4.08 -3.41 -2.56
C ARG A 104 4.95 -2.18 -2.77
N VAL A 105 6.18 -2.18 -2.24
CA VAL A 105 7.16 -1.11 -2.47
C VAL A 105 7.52 -1.01 -3.95
N MET A 106 7.82 -2.14 -4.60
CA MET A 106 8.09 -2.16 -6.05
C MET A 106 6.89 -1.67 -6.87
N HIS A 107 5.68 -2.12 -6.53
CA HIS A 107 4.45 -1.64 -7.17
C HIS A 107 4.30 -0.12 -7.04
N SER A 108 4.53 0.43 -5.85
CA SER A 108 4.51 1.87 -5.58
C SER A 108 5.50 2.64 -6.43
N LEU A 109 6.75 2.17 -6.49
CA LEU A 109 7.78 2.81 -7.31
C LEU A 109 7.42 2.79 -8.79
N VAL A 110 6.98 1.64 -9.31
CA VAL A 110 6.56 1.52 -10.72
C VAL A 110 5.40 2.45 -11.02
N GLN A 111 4.35 2.45 -10.20
CA GLN A 111 3.17 3.30 -10.41
C GLN A 111 3.53 4.79 -10.32
N ALA A 112 4.32 5.20 -9.33
CA ALA A 112 4.66 6.60 -9.11
C ALA A 112 5.64 7.19 -10.14
N THR A 113 6.44 6.36 -10.81
CA THR A 113 7.51 6.82 -11.72
C THR A 113 7.22 6.56 -13.20
N ALA A 114 6.96 5.30 -13.58
CA ALA A 114 6.85 4.88 -14.98
C ALA A 114 5.41 4.51 -15.39
N ASN A 115 4.58 4.14 -14.41
CA ASN A 115 3.19 3.73 -14.53
C ASN A 115 2.87 2.73 -15.66
N LYS A 116 3.82 1.82 -15.97
CA LYS A 116 3.62 0.76 -16.96
C LYS A 116 2.55 -0.22 -16.47
N VAL A 117 1.40 -0.25 -17.15
CA VAL A 117 0.18 -0.96 -16.72
C VAL A 117 0.43 -2.45 -16.48
N MET A 118 1.05 -3.16 -17.43
CA MET A 118 1.30 -4.59 -17.27
C MET A 118 2.24 -4.91 -16.11
N VAL A 119 3.26 -4.07 -15.86
CA VAL A 119 4.22 -4.29 -14.76
C VAL A 119 3.52 -4.10 -13.41
N ARG A 120 2.78 -3.01 -13.24
CA ARG A 120 2.02 -2.79 -11.99
C ARG A 120 0.97 -3.86 -11.76
N PHE A 121 0.28 -4.30 -12.82
CA PHE A 121 -0.69 -5.38 -12.70
C PHE A 121 -0.04 -6.69 -12.22
N MET A 122 1.11 -7.07 -12.75
CA MET A 122 1.81 -8.29 -12.31
C MET A 122 2.30 -8.18 -10.86
N LEU A 123 2.84 -7.02 -10.44
CA LEU A 123 3.24 -6.80 -9.05
C LEU A 123 2.03 -6.85 -8.09
N PHE A 124 0.89 -6.29 -8.51
CA PHE A 124 -0.36 -6.36 -7.77
C PHE A 124 -0.86 -7.81 -7.64
N LEU A 125 -0.85 -8.57 -8.74
CA LEU A 125 -1.26 -9.96 -8.74
C LEU A 125 -0.38 -10.82 -7.83
N LEU A 126 0.94 -10.71 -7.95
CA LEU A 126 1.90 -11.46 -7.13
C LEU A 126 1.75 -11.11 -5.65
N SER A 127 1.62 -9.82 -5.29
CA SER A 127 1.36 -9.43 -3.90
C SER A 127 0.02 -9.97 -3.39
N GLY A 128 -1.01 -10.01 -4.23
CA GLY A 128 -2.29 -10.64 -3.91
C GLY A 128 -2.19 -12.14 -3.60
N ILE A 129 -1.39 -12.89 -4.37
CA ILE A 129 -1.15 -14.32 -4.11
C ILE A 129 -0.47 -14.54 -2.76
N VAL A 130 0.54 -13.72 -2.44
CA VAL A 130 1.22 -13.79 -1.14
C VAL A 130 0.26 -13.47 0.02
N LEU A 131 -0.61 -12.47 -0.17
CA LEU A 131 -1.63 -12.12 0.81
C LEU A 131 -2.64 -13.27 1.01
N ILE A 132 -3.08 -13.92 -0.06
CA ILE A 132 -3.95 -15.11 0.03
C ILE A 132 -3.27 -16.22 0.83
N ALA A 133 -1.98 -16.47 0.63
CA ALA A 133 -1.25 -17.47 1.41
C ALA A 133 -1.25 -17.15 2.92
N LEU A 134 -1.01 -15.89 3.29
CA LEU A 134 -1.11 -15.45 4.70
C LEU A 134 -2.51 -15.62 5.27
N ILE A 135 -3.56 -15.32 4.48
CA ILE A 135 -4.96 -15.51 4.88
C ILE A 135 -5.27 -16.99 5.08
N LEU A 136 -4.77 -17.87 4.21
CA LEU A 136 -4.95 -19.32 4.36
C LEU A 136 -4.29 -19.82 5.64
N HIS A 137 -3.04 -19.43 5.91
CA HIS A 137 -2.34 -19.80 7.15
C HIS A 137 -3.09 -19.33 8.40
N ALA A 138 -3.56 -18.07 8.40
CA ALA A 138 -4.36 -17.53 9.49
C ALA A 138 -5.68 -18.30 9.66
N SER A 139 -6.35 -18.62 8.55
CA SER A 139 -7.63 -19.33 8.55
C SER A 139 -7.47 -20.76 9.10
N ILE A 140 -6.44 -21.48 8.67
CA ILE A 140 -6.13 -22.83 9.16
C ILE A 140 -5.92 -22.82 10.68
N THR A 141 -5.18 -21.83 11.18
CA THR A 141 -4.88 -21.73 12.62
C THR A 141 -6.10 -21.28 13.43
N VAL A 142 -6.84 -20.26 12.97
CA VAL A 142 -7.95 -19.67 13.72
C VAL A 142 -9.19 -20.57 13.73
N PHE A 143 -9.47 -21.26 12.61
CA PHE A 143 -10.62 -22.16 12.49
C PHE A 143 -10.28 -23.62 12.81
N ASP A 144 -9.05 -23.91 13.26
CA ASP A 144 -8.59 -25.26 13.61
C ASP A 144 -8.84 -26.28 12.47
N ILE A 145 -8.51 -25.87 11.24
CA ILE A 145 -8.70 -26.71 10.06
C ILE A 145 -7.56 -27.73 10.02
N HIS A 146 -7.90 -29.00 10.17
CA HIS A 146 -6.95 -30.10 10.08
C HIS A 146 -6.77 -30.44 8.60
N MET A 147 -5.55 -30.26 8.08
CA MET A 147 -5.16 -30.66 6.71
C MET A 147 -4.19 -31.83 6.74
#